data_AF-A0A821YUI6-F1
#
_entry.id   AF-A0A821YUI6-F1
#
_cell.length_a   1.000
_cell.length_b   1.000
_cell.length_c   1.000
_cell.angle_alpha   90.00
_cell.angle_beta   90.00
_cell.angle_gamma   90.00
#
_symmetry.space_group_name_H-M   'P 1'
#
loop_
_entity.id
_entity.type
_entity.pdbx_description
1 polymer ?
#
loop_
_entity_poly.entity_id
_entity_poly.type
_entity_poly.pdbx_seq_one_letter_code
_entity_poly.pdbx_strand_id
1 'polypeptide(L)' 'VVPDFVTMGKSMGNGFPVSALATRRCITQKFDNDGIEYFNTFGGNPVSCRAAIAVLDVIESENLMENA' A
#
# COMPACT_ATOMS: atom_id res chain seq x y z
N VAL A 1 -14.12 -13.08 -0.67
CA VAL A 1 -14.83 -11.86 -0.20
C VAL A 1 -14.16 -10.65 -0.86
N VAL A 2 -14.91 -9.62 -1.25
CA VAL A 2 -14.33 -8.38 -1.81
C VAL A 2 -14.56 -7.25 -0.81
N PRO A 3 -13.52 -6.79 -0.10
CA PRO A 3 -13.66 -5.76 0.93
C PRO A 3 -13.72 -4.35 0.34
N ASP A 4 -14.29 -3.41 1.09
CA ASP A 4 -14.28 -1.99 0.75
C ASP A 4 -12.96 -1.29 1.13
N PHE A 5 -12.24 -1.86 2.10
CA PHE A 5 -10.93 -1.41 2.57
C PHE A 5 -9.98 -2.59 2.74
N VAL A 6 -8.73 -2.42 2.33
CA VAL A 6 -7.64 -3.36 2.55
C VAL A 6 -6.48 -2.62 3.21
N THR A 7 -6.09 -3.06 4.40
CA THR A 7 -4.93 -2.52 5.12
C THR A 7 -3.74 -3.46 4.95
N MET A 8 -2.59 -2.91 4.56
CA MET A 8 -1.36 -3.63 4.26
C MET A 8 -0.17 -3.01 5.01
N GLY A 9 0.87 -3.81 5.24
CA GLY A 9 2.09 -3.45 5.96
C GLY A 9 2.97 -4.69 6.10
N LYS A 10 3.69 -4.85 7.23
CA LYS A 10 4.54 -6.02 7.53
C LYS A 10 5.43 -6.43 6.35
N SER A 11 5.09 -7.50 5.65
CA SER A 11 5.82 -8.04 4.50
C SER A 11 5.93 -7.03 3.36
N MET A 12 5.01 -6.07 3.25
CA MET A 12 5.04 -5.03 2.22
C MET A 12 6.35 -4.23 2.17
N GLY A 13 7.04 -4.07 3.31
CA GLY A 13 8.36 -3.41 3.36
C GLY A 13 9.51 -4.34 3.70
N ASN A 14 9.24 -5.63 3.95
CA ASN A 14 10.21 -6.63 4.39
C ASN A 14 11.22 -6.11 5.44
N GLY A 15 10.71 -5.47 6.50
CA GLY A 15 11.52 -4.86 7.57
C GLY A 15 11.73 -3.35 7.44
N PHE A 16 11.47 -2.75 6.27
CA PHE A 16 11.46 -1.30 6.10
C PHE A 16 10.09 -0.68 6.47
N PRO A 17 10.02 0.47 7.16
CA PRO A 17 8.74 1.08 7.56
C PRO A 17 7.89 1.52 6.37
N VAL A 18 6.78 0.82 6.15
CA VAL A 18 5.76 1.17 5.14
C VAL A 18 4.43 0.46 5.44
N SER A 19 3.32 1.16 5.24
CA SER A 19 1.95 0.62 5.28
C SER A 19 1.10 1.31 4.22
N ALA A 20 0.00 0.66 3.82
CA ALA A 20 -0.92 1.19 2.82
C ALA A 20 -2.37 0.83 3.17
N LEU A 21 -3.28 1.73 2.83
CA LEU A 21 -4.72 1.50 2.84
C LEU A 21 -5.21 1.61 1.40
N ALA A 22 -5.75 0.53 0.86
CA ALA A 22 -6.45 0.54 -0.42
C ALA A 22 -7.95 0.56 -0.17
N THR A 23 -8.70 1.32 -0.97
CA THR A 23 -10.15 1.39 -0.88
C THR A 23 -10.77 1.56 -2.27
N ARG A 24 -12.10 1.41 -2.36
CA ARG A 24 -12.84 1.62 -3.60
C ARG A 24 -12.78 3.09 -4.02
N ARG A 25 -12.72 3.31 -5.34
CA ARG A 25 -12.70 4.65 -5.93
C ARG A 25 -13.87 5.54 -5.51
N CYS A 26 -15.08 4.99 -5.38
CA CYS A 26 -16.24 5.76 -4.94
C CYS A 26 -16.09 6.32 -3.52
N ILE A 27 -15.32 5.64 -2.66
CA ILE A 27 -15.04 6.08 -1.29
C ILE A 27 -14.03 7.23 -1.31
N THR A 28 -12.91 7.09 -2.03
CA THR A 28 -11.91 8.18 -2.16
C THR A 28 -12.51 9.41 -2.83
N GLN A 29 -13.31 9.24 -3.89
CA GLN A 29 -13.99 10.36 -4.54
C GLN A 29 -14.94 11.10 -3.59
N LYS A 30 -15.67 10.36 -2.74
CA LYS A 30 -16.52 10.99 -1.73
C LYS A 30 -15.69 11.74 -0.68
N PHE A 31 -14.59 11.14 -0.22
CA PHE A 31 -13.66 11.77 0.71
C PHE A 31 -13.13 13.11 0.16
N ASP A 32 -12.72 13.13 -1.11
CA ASP A 32 -12.26 14.33 -1.81
C ASP A 32 -13.38 15.37 -1.97
N ASN A 33 -14.58 14.94 -2.42
CA ASN A 33 -15.72 15.84 -2.64
C ASN A 33 -16.26 16.47 -1.36
N ASP A 34 -16.16 15.76 -0.23
CA ASP A 34 -16.55 16.27 1.09
C ASP A 34 -15.47 17.22 1.66
N GLY A 35 -14.37 17.45 0.94
CA GLY A 35 -13.29 18.36 1.33
C GLY A 35 -12.44 17.87 2.49
N ILE A 36 -12.40 16.56 2.72
CA ILE A 36 -11.62 15.98 3.82
C ILE A 36 -10.15 15.93 3.42
N GLU A 37 -9.29 16.45 4.28
CA GLU A 37 -7.84 16.38 4.10
C GLU A 37 -7.23 15.37 5.07
N TYR A 38 -6.26 14.61 4.57
CA TYR A 38 -5.44 13.71 5.37
C TYR A 38 -3.97 13.97 5.11
N PHE A 39 -3.19 14.06 6.17
CA PHE A 39 -1.76 14.35 6.10
C PHE A 39 -0.97 13.43 7.02
N ASN A 40 0.21 13.02 6.55
CA ASN A 40 1.23 12.37 7.34
C ASN A 40 2.61 12.84 6.88
N THR A 41 3.48 13.15 7.85
CA THR A 41 4.85 13.67 7.60
C THR A 41 5.67 12.80 6.66
N PHE A 42 5.47 11.47 6.71
CA PHE A 42 6.20 10.49 5.91
C PHE A 42 5.34 9.81 4.84
N GLY A 43 4.16 10.37 4.55
CA GLY A 43 3.27 9.84 3.50
C GLY A 43 3.91 9.82 2.14
N GLY A 44 3.86 8.66 1.49
CA GLY A 44 4.41 8.51 0.15
C GLY A 44 5.91 8.82 0.08
N ASN A 45 6.65 8.66 1.19
CA ASN A 45 8.09 8.92 1.18
C ASN A 45 8.79 8.04 0.12
N PRO A 46 9.63 8.61 -0.76
CA PRO A 46 10.25 7.87 -1.86
C PRO A 46 11.10 6.66 -1.44
N VAL A 47 11.75 6.72 -0.27
CA VAL A 47 12.57 5.60 0.22
C VAL A 47 11.69 4.43 0.64
N SER A 48 10.61 4.69 1.39
CA SER A 48 9.62 3.67 1.75
C SER A 48 8.94 3.08 0.52
N CYS A 49 8.56 3.92 -0.46
CA CYS A 49 7.97 3.44 -1.71
C CYS A 49 8.94 2.56 -2.49
N ARG A 50 10.22 2.95 -2.59
CA ARG A 50 11.23 2.15 -3.31
C ARG A 50 11.51 0.83 -2.63
N ALA A 51 11.54 0.80 -1.30
CA ALA A 51 11.68 -0.44 -0.54
C ALA A 51 10.50 -1.39 -0.81
N ALA A 52 9.27 -0.88 -0.79
CA ALA A 52 8.08 -1.69 -1.06
C ALA A 52 8.05 -2.23 -2.50
N ILE A 53 8.42 -1.40 -3.49
CA ILE A 53 8.52 -1.82 -4.89
C ILE A 53 9.58 -2.93 -5.04
N ALA A 54 10.76 -2.78 -4.44
CA ALA A 54 11.80 -3.81 -4.52
C ALA A 54 11.35 -5.16 -3.92
N VAL A 55 10.56 -5.14 -2.85
CA VAL A 55 9.96 -6.37 -2.30
C VAL A 55 8.97 -6.99 -3.28
N LEU A 56 8.10 -6.18 -3.91
CA LEU A 56 7.15 -6.66 -4.89
C LEU A 56 7.86 -7.25 -6.12
N ASP A 57 8.91 -6.59 -6.62
CA ASP A 57 9.73 -7.07 -7.73
C ASP A 57 10.32 -8.45 -7.45
N VAL A 58 10.79 -8.71 -6.22
CA VAL A 58 11.29 -10.04 -5.79
C VAL A 58 10.17 -11.07 -5.73
N ILE A 59 9.02 -10.72 -5.15
CA ILE A 59 7.86 -11.62 -5.08
C ILE A 59 7.44 -12.08 -6.48
N GLU A 60 7.42 -11.16 -7.45
CA GLU A 60 7.06 -11.44 -8.83
C GLU A 60 8.16 -12.20 -9.58
N SER A 61 9.41 -11.73 -9.53
CA SER A 61 10.52 -12.32 -10.31
C SER A 61 10.92 -13.72 -9.85
N GLU A 62 10.73 -14.04 -8.57
CA GLU A 62 11.02 -15.36 -8.01
C GLU A 62 9.78 -16.26 -7.92
N ASN A 63 8.61 -15.82 -8.41
CA ASN A 63 7.32 -16.52 -8.32
C ASN A 63 7.01 -17.01 -6.89
N LEU A 64 7.30 -16.17 -5.89
CA LEU A 64 7.21 -16.60 -4.48
C LEU A 64 5.80 -16.98 -4.06
N MET A 65 4.78 -16.42 -4.72
CA MET A 65 3.38 -16.76 -4.47
C MET A 65 3.01 -18.19 -4.90
N GLU A 66 3.71 -18.73 -5.91
CA GLU A 66 3.47 -20.09 -6.42
C GLU A 66 4.26 -21.14 -5.63
N ASN A 67 5.34 -20.71 -4.99
CA ASN A 67 6.23 -21.53 -4.17
C ASN A 67 5.80 -21.58 -2.69
N ALA A 68 4.64 -21.03 -2.34
CA ALA A 68 4.12 -20.89 -0.98
C ALA A 68 3.11 -21.98 -0.59
#